data_AF-A0A5J4QW56-F1
#
_entry.id   AF-A0A5J4QW56-F1
#
_cell.length_a   1.000
_cell.length_b   1.000
_cell.length_c   1.000
_cell.angle_alpha   90.00
_cell.angle_beta   90.00
_cell.angle_gamma   90.00
#
_symmetry.space_group_name_H-M   'P 1'
#
loop_
_entity.id
_entity.type
_entity.pdbx_description
1 polymer ?
#
loop_
_entity_poly.entity_id
_entity_poly.type
_entity_poly.pdbx_seq_one_letter_code
_entity_poly.pdbx_strand_id
1 'polypeptide(L)'
;MNWQEKAIKYLKNSLYPIPAELNEIDWKSSLSPKTDRLAQHLCAFSNQEDGGFLVYGVNDDATMFSVTKEESDTIIKTLGNIALHNLSQSIQIQHNTIEYEGNALLFVYIPEQTEKPVYMRGKTIYDSYHRSAGQTVKMSPQEVKQMIAESQGLLFHEQIAMTRVTADDVLKLLDYNSYFQLTNRNFPESKTVILEALANEEFIVSQGDYWNITNLGALLFARDLTKFKGLEFKTLRIILYKDKNRIEAHPELNFKEGYACGFEHFIQFIMERTSIEVIEKVFREIRASYPERTVRELLANSLIHQSLWQGGTHTMVEIFSDRIEMTNPGAPLVDVNRFIDTPPKSRNEKIAILMHQFDLCELRGSGVDRAIEAVEKAILPAPKFIKGDFYTKVVIYPKKTFAQMSKEDRIRACYQHCCLKYMDNEKMTNQSFRERMGIEEKNYPMASKIIKETLNAGLIKGYSPDNIVKKATCYIPYWG
;
A
#
# COMPACT_ATOMS: atom_id res chain seq x y z
N MET A 1 0.36 -25.48 5.74
CA MET A 1 -1.05 -25.55 5.29
C MET A 1 -1.06 -26.20 3.92
N ASN A 2 -1.88 -27.22 3.71
CA ASN A 2 -1.97 -27.91 2.42
C ASN A 2 -2.60 -26.96 1.38
N TRP A 3 -2.18 -26.99 0.11
CA TRP A 3 -2.74 -26.09 -0.92
C TRP A 3 -4.25 -26.27 -1.10
N GLN A 4 -4.77 -27.48 -0.82
CA GLN A 4 -6.20 -27.79 -0.87
C GLN A 4 -6.99 -26.99 0.17
N GLU A 5 -6.46 -26.85 1.39
CA GLU A 5 -7.06 -26.03 2.44
C GLU A 5 -7.02 -24.54 2.07
N LYS A 6 -5.92 -24.08 1.48
CA LYS A 6 -5.80 -22.71 0.93
C LYS A 6 -6.86 -22.48 -0.15
N ALA A 7 -7.04 -23.42 -1.08
CA ALA A 7 -7.99 -23.32 -2.18
C ALA A 7 -9.44 -23.18 -1.70
N ILE A 8 -9.87 -24.03 -0.75
CA ILE A 8 -11.20 -23.95 -0.13
C ILE A 8 -11.38 -22.61 0.59
N LYS A 9 -10.36 -22.16 1.32
CA LYS A 9 -10.39 -20.87 2.01
C LYS A 9 -10.55 -19.70 1.02
N TYR A 10 -9.78 -19.69 -0.07
CA TYR A 10 -9.91 -18.65 -1.10
C TYR A 10 -11.26 -18.70 -1.80
N LEU A 11 -11.78 -19.89 -2.13
CA LEU A 11 -13.12 -20.02 -2.70
C LEU A 11 -14.17 -19.41 -1.76
N LYS A 12 -14.19 -19.83 -0.49
CA LYS A 12 -15.13 -19.31 0.51
C LYS A 12 -15.06 -17.78 0.63
N ASN A 13 -13.84 -17.24 0.70
CA ASN A 13 -13.62 -15.79 0.81
C ASN A 13 -13.99 -15.03 -0.48
N SER A 14 -13.93 -15.70 -1.64
CA SER A 14 -14.35 -15.11 -2.91
C SER A 14 -15.87 -15.12 -3.08
N LEU A 15 -16.57 -16.12 -2.52
CA LEU A 15 -18.03 -16.23 -2.60
C LEU A 15 -18.76 -15.32 -1.58
N TYR A 16 -18.16 -15.12 -0.40
CA TYR A 16 -18.80 -14.43 0.72
C TYR A 16 -17.94 -13.29 1.29
N PRO A 17 -18.56 -12.19 1.76
CA PRO A 17 -20.01 -11.94 1.82
C PRO A 17 -20.60 -11.41 0.51
N ILE A 18 -19.76 -10.87 -0.38
CA ILE A 18 -20.13 -10.41 -1.72
C ILE A 18 -19.27 -11.21 -2.70
N PRO A 19 -19.88 -11.88 -3.68
CA PRO A 19 -19.11 -12.58 -4.69
C PRO A 19 -18.16 -11.67 -5.45
N ALA A 20 -16.86 -11.96 -5.37
CA ALA A 20 -15.81 -11.28 -6.11
C ALA A 20 -14.58 -12.19 -6.24
N GLU A 21 -14.02 -12.28 -7.45
CA GLU A 21 -12.77 -13.01 -7.68
C GLU A 21 -11.59 -12.31 -6.98
N LEU A 22 -10.76 -13.11 -6.31
CA LEU A 22 -9.54 -12.62 -5.66
C LEU A 22 -8.36 -12.76 -6.62
N ASN A 23 -7.22 -12.19 -6.27
CA ASN A 23 -6.02 -12.36 -7.10
C ASN A 23 -5.59 -13.83 -7.15
N GLU A 24 -5.79 -14.55 -6.05
CA GLU A 24 -5.37 -15.93 -5.82
C GLU A 24 -6.28 -16.98 -6.45
N ILE A 25 -7.52 -16.64 -6.83
CA ILE A 25 -8.49 -17.60 -7.39
C ILE A 25 -9.28 -17.00 -8.55
N ASP A 26 -9.49 -17.78 -9.60
CA ASP A 26 -10.22 -17.40 -10.82
C ASP A 26 -11.27 -18.48 -11.13
N TRP A 27 -12.53 -18.06 -11.22
CA TRP A 27 -13.70 -18.90 -11.40
C TRP A 27 -13.88 -19.25 -12.87
N LYS A 28 -14.27 -20.49 -13.13
CA LYS A 28 -14.50 -21.00 -14.49
C LYS A 28 -15.78 -21.83 -14.55
N SER A 29 -16.73 -21.35 -15.35
CA SER A 29 -17.92 -22.11 -15.73
C SER A 29 -17.62 -23.19 -16.76
N SER A 30 -16.61 -23.02 -17.61
CA SER A 30 -16.25 -24.03 -18.62
C SER A 30 -14.82 -23.84 -19.12
N LEU A 31 -14.32 -24.86 -19.81
CA LEU A 31 -13.05 -24.76 -20.51
C LEU A 31 -13.18 -23.76 -21.67
N SER A 32 -12.46 -22.65 -21.58
CA SER A 32 -12.48 -21.63 -22.63
C SER A 32 -11.86 -22.17 -23.93
N PRO A 33 -12.49 -21.94 -25.10
CA PRO A 33 -11.89 -22.27 -26.39
C PRO A 33 -10.68 -21.38 -26.74
N LYS A 34 -10.51 -20.25 -26.02
CA LYS A 34 -9.40 -19.32 -26.22
C LYS A 34 -8.19 -19.76 -25.40
N THR A 35 -7.43 -20.72 -25.92
CA THR A 35 -6.23 -21.29 -25.27
C THR A 35 -5.19 -20.23 -24.91
N ASP A 36 -5.03 -19.18 -25.72
CA ASP A 36 -4.15 -18.04 -25.42
C ASP A 36 -4.52 -17.33 -24.12
N ARG A 37 -5.83 -17.20 -23.81
CA ARG A 37 -6.29 -16.56 -22.59
C ARG A 37 -6.00 -17.44 -21.37
N LEU A 38 -6.17 -18.76 -21.49
CA LEU A 38 -5.77 -19.71 -20.45
C LEU A 38 -4.26 -19.65 -20.20
N ALA A 39 -3.44 -19.57 -21.25
CA ALA A 39 -2.00 -19.36 -21.12
C ALA A 39 -1.66 -18.05 -20.39
N GLN A 40 -2.38 -16.95 -20.66
CA GLN A 40 -2.21 -15.70 -19.91
C GLN A 40 -2.55 -15.84 -18.44
N HIS A 41 -3.61 -16.58 -18.09
CA HIS A 41 -3.97 -16.85 -16.69
C HIS A 41 -2.88 -17.67 -15.99
N LEU A 42 -2.40 -18.75 -16.61
CA LEU A 42 -1.32 -19.58 -16.07
C LEU A 42 -0.03 -18.76 -15.91
N CYS A 43 0.31 -17.91 -16.88
CA CYS A 43 1.41 -16.95 -16.80
C CYS A 43 1.26 -16.03 -15.58
N ALA A 44 0.06 -15.46 -15.39
CA ALA A 44 -0.22 -14.56 -14.29
C ALA A 44 -0.10 -15.20 -12.90
N PHE A 45 -0.64 -16.40 -12.73
CA PHE A 45 -0.52 -17.13 -11.46
C PHE A 45 0.90 -17.60 -11.20
N SER A 46 1.64 -18.00 -12.23
CA SER A 46 3.05 -18.40 -12.08
C SER A 46 3.95 -17.25 -11.63
N ASN A 47 3.59 -16.01 -11.98
CA ASN A 47 4.29 -14.80 -11.56
C ASN A 47 3.84 -14.27 -10.19
N GLN A 48 2.69 -14.72 -9.70
CA GLN A 48 2.12 -14.27 -8.43
C GLN A 48 2.79 -14.98 -7.25
N GLU A 49 3.00 -14.22 -6.16
CA GLU A 49 3.41 -14.75 -4.87
C GLU A 49 2.44 -15.83 -4.37
N ASP A 50 2.95 -16.96 -3.87
CA ASP A 50 2.18 -18.15 -3.45
C ASP A 50 1.43 -18.90 -4.58
N GLY A 51 1.49 -18.40 -5.83
CA GLY A 51 0.81 -18.95 -6.98
C GLY A 51 -0.68 -18.60 -7.03
N GLY A 52 -1.50 -19.51 -7.55
CA GLY A 52 -2.95 -19.36 -7.46
C GLY A 52 -3.75 -20.53 -8.03
N PHE A 53 -5.06 -20.36 -8.09
CA PHE A 53 -6.01 -21.43 -8.34
C PHE A 53 -6.95 -21.08 -9.49
N LEU A 54 -7.15 -22.02 -10.40
CA LEU A 54 -8.36 -22.06 -11.22
C LEU A 54 -9.37 -22.99 -10.53
N VAL A 55 -10.61 -22.53 -10.40
CA VAL A 55 -11.71 -23.36 -9.89
C VAL A 55 -12.79 -23.51 -10.95
N TYR A 56 -13.04 -24.75 -11.36
CA TYR A 56 -14.07 -25.10 -12.32
C TYR A 56 -15.32 -25.59 -11.60
N GLY A 57 -16.50 -25.25 -12.15
CA GLY A 57 -17.80 -25.51 -11.53
C GLY A 57 -18.40 -24.31 -10.80
N VAL A 58 -17.89 -23.09 -11.08
CA VAL A 58 -18.39 -21.83 -10.52
C VAL A 58 -18.68 -20.86 -11.65
N ASN A 59 -19.90 -20.33 -11.69
CA ASN A 59 -20.33 -19.34 -12.67
C ASN A 59 -19.94 -17.91 -12.24
N ASP A 60 -19.99 -16.98 -13.19
CA ASP A 60 -19.69 -15.55 -12.95
C ASP A 60 -20.65 -14.90 -11.93
N ASP A 61 -21.85 -15.48 -11.76
CA ASP A 61 -22.86 -15.07 -10.76
C ASP A 61 -22.69 -15.76 -9.40
N ALA A 62 -21.57 -16.48 -9.21
CA ALA A 62 -21.21 -17.25 -8.01
C ALA A 62 -22.05 -18.50 -7.77
N THR A 63 -22.92 -18.89 -8.71
CA THR A 63 -23.62 -20.18 -8.61
C THR A 63 -22.67 -21.33 -8.89
N MET A 64 -22.81 -22.42 -8.14
CA MET A 64 -21.95 -23.60 -8.23
C MET A 64 -22.68 -24.78 -8.85
N PHE A 65 -21.94 -25.61 -9.57
CA PHE A 65 -22.42 -26.88 -10.13
C PHE A 65 -21.29 -27.90 -10.14
N SER A 66 -21.66 -29.18 -10.17
CA SER A 66 -20.69 -30.27 -10.15
C SER A 66 -20.06 -30.49 -11.53
N VAL A 67 -18.73 -30.54 -11.57
CA VAL A 67 -17.95 -30.89 -12.76
C VAL A 67 -17.93 -32.41 -12.93
N THR A 68 -18.19 -32.89 -14.13
CA THR A 68 -18.13 -34.33 -14.44
C THR A 68 -16.68 -34.80 -14.59
N LYS A 69 -16.47 -36.13 -14.51
CA LYS A 69 -15.14 -36.72 -14.72
C LYS A 69 -14.59 -36.42 -16.12
N GLU A 70 -15.44 -36.51 -17.13
CA GLU A 70 -15.06 -36.29 -18.54
C GLU A 70 -14.62 -34.85 -18.80
N GLU A 71 -15.34 -33.88 -18.22
CA GLU A 71 -14.96 -32.46 -18.26
C GLU A 71 -13.63 -32.24 -17.51
N SER A 72 -13.50 -32.81 -16.31
CA SER A 72 -12.29 -32.71 -15.50
C SER A 72 -11.05 -33.20 -16.25
N ASP A 73 -11.12 -34.41 -16.82
CA ASP A 73 -10.02 -35.00 -17.58
C ASP A 73 -9.64 -34.14 -18.80
N THR A 74 -10.63 -33.56 -19.47
CA THR A 74 -10.43 -32.67 -20.62
C THR A 74 -9.76 -31.35 -20.22
N ILE A 75 -10.20 -30.75 -19.11
CA ILE A 75 -9.62 -29.53 -18.54
C ILE A 75 -8.16 -29.78 -18.13
N ILE A 76 -7.89 -30.82 -17.35
CA ILE A 76 -6.55 -31.15 -16.86
C ILE A 76 -5.59 -31.38 -18.02
N LYS A 77 -6.01 -32.16 -19.04
CA LYS A 77 -5.19 -32.40 -20.23
C LYS A 77 -4.87 -31.11 -20.99
N THR A 78 -5.87 -30.24 -21.15
CA THR A 78 -5.69 -28.98 -21.88
C THR A 78 -4.76 -28.02 -21.12
N LEU A 79 -5.01 -27.82 -19.83
CA LEU A 79 -4.19 -26.95 -18.99
C LEU A 79 -2.77 -27.49 -18.84
N GLY A 80 -2.59 -28.81 -18.71
CA GLY A 80 -1.27 -29.45 -18.66
C GLY A 80 -0.47 -29.19 -19.93
N ASN A 81 -1.08 -29.33 -21.11
CA ASN A 81 -0.41 -29.03 -22.38
C ASN A 81 -0.01 -27.54 -22.48
N ILE A 82 -0.89 -26.63 -22.06
CA ILE A 82 -0.60 -25.19 -22.06
C ILE A 82 0.56 -24.88 -21.09
N ALA A 83 0.52 -25.42 -19.87
CA ALA A 83 1.54 -25.21 -18.85
C ALA A 83 2.92 -25.73 -19.27
N LEU A 84 2.96 -26.81 -20.06
CA LEU A 84 4.20 -27.39 -20.58
C LEU A 84 4.77 -26.62 -21.77
N HIS A 85 3.92 -26.14 -22.69
CA HIS A 85 4.35 -25.72 -24.02
C HIS A 85 4.11 -24.25 -24.37
N ASN A 86 3.22 -23.53 -23.70
CA ASN A 86 2.84 -22.17 -24.12
C ASN A 86 3.54 -21.07 -23.32
N LEU A 87 4.33 -21.43 -22.30
CA LEU A 87 5.03 -20.51 -21.41
C LEU A 87 6.54 -20.64 -21.53
N SER A 88 7.26 -19.60 -21.12
CA SER A 88 8.73 -19.51 -21.21
C SER A 88 9.44 -20.68 -20.54
N GLN A 89 8.82 -21.23 -19.49
CA GLN A 89 9.23 -22.46 -18.82
C GLN A 89 8.04 -23.38 -18.59
N SER A 90 8.33 -24.66 -18.36
CA SER A 90 7.31 -25.68 -18.12
C SER A 90 6.87 -25.65 -16.65
N ILE A 91 5.57 -25.47 -16.43
CA ILE A 91 4.99 -25.36 -15.08
C ILE A 91 4.28 -26.65 -14.69
N GLN A 92 4.59 -27.15 -13.50
CA GLN A 92 3.96 -28.35 -12.93
C GLN A 92 2.70 -27.96 -12.17
N ILE A 93 1.54 -28.13 -12.82
CA ILE A 93 0.24 -27.88 -12.19
C ILE A 93 -0.18 -29.07 -11.32
N GLN A 94 -0.89 -28.80 -10.22
CA GLN A 94 -1.54 -29.82 -9.41
C GLN A 94 -3.05 -29.66 -9.51
N HIS A 95 -3.82 -30.72 -9.29
CA HIS A 95 -5.27 -30.62 -9.31
C HIS A 95 -5.92 -31.55 -8.29
N ASN A 96 -7.13 -31.23 -7.88
CA ASN A 96 -7.98 -32.10 -7.08
C ASN A 96 -9.45 -31.70 -7.26
N THR A 97 -10.34 -32.70 -7.31
CA THR A 97 -11.78 -32.47 -7.26
C THR A 97 -12.22 -32.51 -5.80
N ILE A 98 -12.80 -31.41 -5.32
CA ILE A 98 -13.19 -31.24 -3.92
C ILE A 98 -14.69 -30.97 -3.86
N GLU A 99 -15.37 -31.67 -2.97
CA GLU A 99 -16.78 -31.40 -2.69
C GLU A 99 -16.91 -30.15 -1.80
N TYR A 100 -17.66 -29.15 -2.26
CA TYR A 100 -17.94 -27.91 -1.55
C TYR A 100 -19.43 -27.57 -1.66
N GLU A 101 -20.11 -27.44 -0.52
CA GLU A 101 -21.56 -27.17 -0.44
C GLU A 101 -22.41 -28.09 -1.33
N GLY A 102 -22.05 -29.38 -1.40
CA GLY A 102 -22.74 -30.40 -2.18
C GLY A 102 -22.42 -30.42 -3.69
N ASN A 103 -21.48 -29.59 -4.15
CA ASN A 103 -21.00 -29.57 -5.53
C ASN A 103 -19.57 -30.09 -5.65
N ALA A 104 -19.29 -30.96 -6.61
CA ALA A 104 -17.95 -31.43 -6.92
C ALA A 104 -17.22 -30.43 -7.82
N LEU A 105 -16.29 -29.65 -7.24
CA LEU A 105 -15.55 -28.60 -7.95
C LEU A 105 -14.13 -29.05 -8.27
N LEU A 106 -13.64 -28.75 -9.47
CA LEU A 106 -12.26 -29.05 -9.85
C LEU A 106 -11.36 -27.86 -9.54
N PHE A 107 -10.40 -28.04 -8.64
CA PHE A 107 -9.35 -27.08 -8.37
C PHE A 107 -8.08 -27.47 -9.13
N VAL A 108 -7.48 -26.48 -9.80
CA VAL A 108 -6.16 -26.59 -10.43
C VAL A 108 -5.25 -25.55 -9.78
N TYR A 109 -4.21 -26.02 -9.11
CA TYR A 109 -3.19 -25.19 -8.49
C TYR A 109 -2.04 -24.94 -9.48
N ILE A 110 -1.73 -23.67 -9.67
CA ILE A 110 -0.61 -23.17 -10.45
C ILE A 110 0.41 -22.61 -9.46
N PRO A 111 1.57 -23.28 -9.27
CA PRO A 111 2.57 -22.82 -8.32
C PRO A 111 3.31 -21.59 -8.83
N GLU A 112 3.68 -20.72 -7.90
CA GLU A 112 4.66 -19.66 -8.13
C GLU A 112 5.96 -20.25 -8.71
N GLN A 113 6.55 -19.54 -9.65
CA GLN A 113 7.86 -19.89 -10.20
C GLN A 113 8.95 -19.00 -9.62
N THR A 114 10.13 -19.55 -9.39
CA THR A 114 11.29 -18.83 -8.86
C THR A 114 11.93 -17.96 -9.93
N GLU A 115 12.13 -18.51 -11.13
CA GLU A 115 12.61 -17.75 -12.29
C GLU A 115 11.46 -16.95 -12.90
N LYS A 116 11.41 -15.66 -12.56
CA LYS A 116 10.42 -14.70 -13.04
C LYS A 116 11.06 -13.60 -13.90
N PRO A 117 10.27 -12.95 -14.79
CA PRO A 117 8.90 -13.27 -15.11
C PRO A 117 8.80 -14.53 -15.99
N VAL A 118 7.79 -15.34 -15.70
CA VAL A 118 7.19 -16.23 -16.68
C VAL A 118 6.51 -15.36 -17.73
N TYR A 119 6.77 -15.65 -19.00
CA TYR A 119 6.17 -14.94 -20.13
C TYR A 119 5.66 -15.92 -21.17
N MET A 120 4.90 -15.42 -22.14
CA MET A 120 4.34 -16.24 -23.21
C MET A 120 5.44 -16.78 -24.13
N ARG A 121 5.46 -18.09 -24.38
CA ARG A 121 6.45 -18.72 -25.28
C ARG A 121 6.35 -18.15 -26.69
N GLY A 122 7.51 -17.96 -27.34
CA GLY A 122 7.58 -17.38 -28.68
C GLY A 122 7.34 -15.87 -28.73
N LYS A 123 7.18 -15.22 -27.57
CA LYS A 123 7.08 -13.76 -27.43
C LYS A 123 8.23 -13.22 -26.59
N THR A 124 8.16 -11.94 -26.24
CA THR A 124 9.19 -11.26 -25.45
C THR A 124 8.92 -11.38 -23.96
N ILE A 125 9.93 -11.06 -23.13
CA ILE A 125 9.78 -10.94 -21.68
C ILE A 125 8.74 -9.88 -21.26
N TYR A 126 8.37 -8.96 -22.16
CA TYR A 126 7.31 -7.98 -21.92
C TYR A 126 5.90 -8.51 -22.20
N ASP A 127 5.78 -9.73 -22.70
CA ASP A 127 4.52 -10.48 -22.81
C ASP A 127 4.29 -11.33 -21.55
N SER A 128 4.52 -10.70 -20.40
CA SER A 128 4.29 -11.21 -19.06
C SER A 128 2.99 -10.65 -18.49
N TYR A 129 2.33 -11.43 -17.65
CA TYR A 129 1.03 -11.09 -17.06
C TYR A 129 1.08 -11.29 -15.55
N HIS A 130 0.29 -10.52 -14.81
CA HIS A 130 0.11 -10.65 -13.36
C HIS A 130 -1.37 -10.58 -13.00
N ARG A 131 -1.70 -10.93 -11.74
CA ARG A 131 -3.06 -10.79 -11.20
C ARG A 131 -3.20 -9.46 -10.48
N SER A 132 -4.25 -8.72 -10.80
CA SER A 132 -4.61 -7.47 -10.14
C SER A 132 -6.13 -7.33 -10.11
N ALA A 133 -6.67 -7.09 -8.91
CA ALA A 133 -8.11 -6.97 -8.65
C ALA A 133 -8.93 -8.14 -9.24
N GLY A 134 -8.46 -9.38 -9.08
CA GLY A 134 -9.15 -10.56 -9.59
C GLY A 134 -9.05 -10.76 -11.11
N GLN A 135 -8.28 -9.91 -11.80
CA GLN A 135 -8.11 -9.99 -13.25
C GLN A 135 -6.68 -10.28 -13.65
N THR A 136 -6.52 -10.84 -14.85
CA THR A 136 -5.21 -11.05 -15.46
C THR A 136 -4.87 -9.88 -16.37
N VAL A 137 -3.80 -9.16 -16.03
CA VAL A 137 -3.38 -7.91 -16.68
C VAL A 137 -1.96 -8.05 -17.23
N LYS A 138 -1.71 -7.51 -18.42
CA LYS A 138 -0.36 -7.47 -19.00
C LYS A 138 0.52 -6.53 -18.16
N MET A 139 1.71 -6.99 -17.79
CA MET A 139 2.67 -6.16 -17.06
C MET A 139 3.19 -5.02 -17.94
N SER A 140 3.37 -3.86 -17.33
CA SER A 140 4.13 -2.76 -17.89
C SER A 140 5.62 -3.10 -17.98
N PRO A 141 6.40 -2.43 -18.85
CA PRO A 141 7.85 -2.61 -18.92
C PRO A 141 8.58 -2.36 -17.58
N GLN A 142 8.00 -1.55 -16.69
CA GLN A 142 8.57 -1.27 -15.37
C GLN A 142 8.33 -2.44 -14.41
N GLU A 143 7.11 -2.97 -14.37
CA GLU A 143 6.77 -4.16 -13.56
C GLU A 143 7.59 -5.37 -13.99
N VAL A 144 7.80 -5.56 -15.29
CA VAL A 144 8.69 -6.61 -15.82
C VAL A 144 10.11 -6.46 -15.30
N LYS A 145 10.68 -5.25 -15.35
CA LYS A 145 12.04 -4.99 -14.84
C LYS A 145 12.14 -5.22 -13.33
N GLN A 146 11.14 -4.78 -12.58
CA GLN A 146 11.06 -5.02 -11.14
C GLN A 146 11.02 -6.52 -10.85
N MET A 147 10.20 -7.28 -11.56
CA MET A 147 10.07 -8.72 -11.38
C MET A 147 11.37 -9.48 -11.73
N ILE A 148 12.11 -9.05 -12.76
CA ILE A 148 13.43 -9.60 -13.08
C ILE A 148 14.42 -9.34 -11.93
N ALA A 149 14.39 -8.14 -11.37
CA ALA A 149 15.29 -7.78 -10.28
C ALA A 149 14.96 -8.60 -9.02
N GLU A 150 13.68 -8.68 -8.65
CA GLU A 150 13.20 -9.48 -7.52
C GLU A 150 13.52 -10.97 -7.68
N SER A 151 13.35 -11.55 -8.88
CA SER A 151 13.65 -12.96 -9.13
C SER A 151 15.13 -13.30 -9.09
N GLN A 152 15.98 -12.32 -9.39
CA GLN A 152 17.44 -12.44 -9.26
C GLN A 152 17.93 -12.12 -7.83
N GLY A 153 17.02 -11.84 -6.90
CA GLY A 153 17.37 -11.39 -5.55
C GLY A 153 18.08 -10.04 -5.53
N LEU A 154 17.93 -9.21 -6.57
CA LEU A 154 18.50 -7.87 -6.66
C LEU A 154 17.46 -6.85 -6.18
N LEU A 155 17.35 -6.66 -4.88
CA LEU A 155 16.43 -5.67 -4.33
C LEU A 155 16.95 -4.26 -4.63
N PHE A 156 16.06 -3.31 -4.90
CA PHE A 156 16.46 -1.94 -5.27
C PHE A 156 17.43 -1.33 -4.25
N HIS A 157 17.19 -1.60 -2.96
CA HIS A 157 17.98 -1.03 -1.87
C HIS A 157 19.39 -1.63 -1.74
N GLU A 158 19.61 -2.84 -2.26
CA GLU A 158 20.93 -3.53 -2.25
C GLU A 158 21.83 -3.07 -3.41
N GLN A 159 21.26 -2.44 -4.44
CA GLN A 159 22.05 -1.95 -5.57
C GLN A 159 23.04 -0.86 -5.13
N ILE A 160 24.16 -0.76 -5.84
CA ILE A 160 25.18 0.23 -5.58
C ILE A 160 24.80 1.57 -6.21
N ALA A 161 24.58 2.58 -5.37
CA ALA A 161 24.31 3.96 -5.77
C ALA A 161 25.59 4.69 -6.24
N MET A 162 26.73 4.36 -5.64
CA MET A 162 28.04 4.94 -6.00
C MET A 162 29.16 3.95 -5.72
N THR A 163 30.07 3.76 -6.67
CA THR A 163 31.20 2.82 -6.56
C THR A 163 32.51 3.54 -6.26
N ARG A 164 33.48 2.81 -5.67
CA ARG A 164 34.87 3.24 -5.48
C ARG A 164 35.01 4.58 -4.74
N VAL A 165 34.28 4.75 -3.66
CA VAL A 165 34.27 5.94 -2.80
C VAL A 165 35.34 5.80 -1.71
N THR A 166 36.10 6.86 -1.44
CA THR A 166 37.06 6.87 -0.33
C THR A 166 36.34 6.93 1.02
N ALA A 167 36.97 6.46 2.09
CA ALA A 167 36.45 6.58 3.46
C ALA A 167 36.00 8.01 3.80
N ASP A 168 36.81 9.01 3.46
CA ASP A 168 36.49 10.41 3.73
C ASP A 168 35.30 10.91 2.93
N ASP A 169 35.17 10.48 1.68
CA ASP A 169 34.06 10.90 0.83
C ASP A 169 32.75 10.22 1.22
N VAL A 170 32.77 8.97 1.70
CA VAL A 170 31.58 8.33 2.31
C VAL A 170 31.03 9.21 3.44
N LEU A 171 31.90 9.66 4.35
CA LEU A 171 31.50 10.48 5.50
C LEU A 171 31.07 11.91 5.12
N LYS A 172 31.49 12.41 3.95
CA LYS A 172 30.99 13.67 3.37
C LYS A 172 29.66 13.50 2.65
N LEU A 173 29.40 12.33 2.06
CA LEU A 173 28.21 12.06 1.26
C LEU A 173 27.04 11.61 2.12
N LEU A 174 27.29 10.82 3.18
CA LEU A 174 26.28 10.30 4.09
C LEU A 174 26.30 11.05 5.44
N ASP A 175 25.11 11.38 5.94
CA ASP A 175 24.92 11.93 7.27
C ASP A 175 24.92 10.85 8.34
N TYR A 176 26.12 10.33 8.61
CA TYR A 176 26.32 9.33 9.65
C TYR A 176 25.97 9.88 11.05
N ASN A 177 26.00 11.20 11.27
CA ASN A 177 25.62 11.77 12.56
C ASN A 177 24.15 11.50 12.86
N SER A 178 23.27 11.71 11.87
CA SER A 178 21.85 11.39 12.01
C SER A 178 21.63 9.91 12.31
N TYR A 179 22.41 8.99 11.73
CA TYR A 179 22.30 7.57 12.05
C TYR A 179 22.57 7.27 13.54
N PHE A 180 23.64 7.82 14.11
CA PHE A 180 23.95 7.62 15.54
C PHE A 180 22.93 8.30 16.46
N GLN A 181 22.40 9.46 16.07
CA GLN A 181 21.32 10.14 16.81
C GLN A 181 20.03 9.30 16.82
N LEU A 182 19.60 8.84 15.64
CA LEU A 182 18.38 8.06 15.48
C LEU A 182 18.45 6.68 16.13
N THR A 183 19.65 6.09 16.23
CA THR A 183 19.86 4.82 16.94
C THR A 183 20.17 5.01 18.44
N ASN A 184 20.20 6.25 18.92
CA ASN A 184 20.56 6.61 20.29
C ASN A 184 21.89 5.98 20.76
N ARG A 185 22.88 5.96 19.86
CA ARG A 185 24.22 5.41 20.09
C ARG A 185 25.23 6.54 20.31
N ASN A 186 26.27 6.25 21.09
CA ASN A 186 27.39 7.18 21.26
C ASN A 186 28.10 7.40 19.92
N PHE A 187 28.51 8.63 19.65
CA PHE A 187 29.29 8.98 18.48
C PHE A 187 30.71 8.39 18.61
N PRO A 188 31.15 7.53 17.66
CA PRO A 188 32.52 7.05 17.67
C PRO A 188 33.49 8.16 17.27
N GLU A 189 34.66 8.22 17.90
CA GLU A 189 35.73 9.14 17.52
C GLU A 189 36.55 8.64 16.31
N SER A 190 36.51 7.33 16.04
CA SER A 190 37.28 6.69 14.96
C SER A 190 36.46 6.52 13.68
N LYS A 191 37.02 6.98 12.55
CA LYS A 191 36.44 6.80 11.22
C LYS A 191 36.18 5.33 10.89
N THR A 192 37.07 4.44 11.31
CA THR A 192 36.94 3.00 11.04
C THR A 192 35.68 2.44 11.71
N VAL A 193 35.43 2.80 12.97
CA VAL A 193 34.25 2.35 13.71
C VAL A 193 32.96 2.90 13.09
N ILE A 194 32.97 4.14 12.60
CA ILE A 194 31.83 4.71 11.87
C ILE A 194 31.55 3.89 10.60
N LEU A 195 32.56 3.62 9.79
CA LEU A 195 32.40 2.86 8.55
C LEU A 195 31.95 1.42 8.81
N GLU A 196 32.48 0.76 9.84
CA GLU A 196 32.02 -0.57 10.27
C GLU A 196 30.54 -0.56 10.67
N ALA A 197 30.10 0.46 11.43
CA ALA A 197 28.70 0.60 11.80
C ALA A 197 27.79 0.79 10.59
N LEU A 198 28.18 1.64 9.62
CA LEU A 198 27.43 1.83 8.37
C LEU A 198 27.43 0.57 7.50
N ALA A 199 28.52 -0.20 7.50
CA ALA A 199 28.63 -1.44 6.74
C ALA A 199 27.78 -2.57 7.33
N ASN A 200 27.69 -2.66 8.66
CA ASN A 200 26.84 -3.63 9.35
C ASN A 200 25.35 -3.45 9.04
N GLU A 201 24.91 -2.23 8.75
CA GLU A 201 23.55 -1.92 8.30
C GLU A 201 23.39 -1.96 6.77
N GLU A 202 24.43 -2.39 6.04
CA GLU A 202 24.46 -2.47 4.58
C GLU A 202 24.28 -1.11 3.88
N PHE A 203 24.56 0.01 4.54
CA PHE A 203 24.56 1.33 3.91
C PHE A 203 25.76 1.52 2.97
N ILE A 204 26.85 0.84 3.30
CA ILE A 204 28.05 0.77 2.50
C ILE A 204 28.59 -0.65 2.45
N VAL A 205 29.35 -0.98 1.41
CA VAL A 205 29.99 -2.29 1.23
C VAL A 205 31.47 -2.07 0.95
N SER A 206 32.33 -2.77 1.67
CA SER A 206 33.79 -2.71 1.46
C SER A 206 34.19 -3.33 0.12
N GLN A 207 35.07 -2.68 -0.62
CA GLN A 207 35.66 -3.16 -1.86
C GLN A 207 37.17 -2.80 -1.91
N GLY A 208 37.98 -3.61 -1.22
CA GLY A 208 39.42 -3.36 -1.09
C GLY A 208 39.68 -2.08 -0.30
N ASP A 209 40.45 -1.15 -0.89
CA ASP A 209 40.76 0.15 -0.28
C ASP A 209 39.62 1.19 -0.39
N TYR A 210 38.53 0.83 -1.08
CA TYR A 210 37.38 1.69 -1.34
C TYR A 210 36.10 1.13 -0.76
N TRP A 211 35.07 1.95 -0.75
CA TRP A 211 33.72 1.61 -0.35
C TRP A 211 32.73 1.85 -1.48
N ASN A 212 31.70 1.04 -1.53
CA ASN A 212 30.53 1.26 -2.36
C ASN A 212 29.39 1.74 -1.47
N ILE A 213 28.66 2.77 -1.89
CA ILE A 213 27.45 3.22 -1.19
C ILE A 213 26.25 2.54 -1.83
N THR A 214 25.41 1.90 -1.02
CA THR A 214 24.19 1.24 -1.49
C THR A 214 23.07 2.25 -1.69
N ASN A 215 22.05 1.89 -2.46
CA ASN A 215 20.83 2.66 -2.59
C ASN A 215 20.16 2.83 -1.22
N LEU A 216 20.22 1.82 -0.34
CA LEU A 216 19.73 1.93 1.04
C LEU A 216 20.42 3.07 1.81
N GLY A 217 21.76 3.07 1.82
CA GLY A 217 22.55 4.09 2.51
C GLY A 217 22.31 5.49 1.97
N ALA A 218 22.27 5.63 0.64
CA ALA A 218 21.97 6.89 -0.01
C ALA A 218 20.54 7.36 0.28
N LEU A 219 19.52 6.51 0.08
CA LEU A 219 18.11 6.87 0.30
C LEU A 219 17.83 7.32 1.72
N LEU A 220 18.44 6.71 2.73
CA LEU A 220 18.18 7.05 4.13
C LEU A 220 19.04 8.22 4.63
N PHE A 221 20.31 8.26 4.25
CA PHE A 221 21.31 9.13 4.88
C PHE A 221 22.08 10.03 3.93
N ALA A 222 21.78 10.10 2.63
CA ALA A 222 22.47 11.06 1.76
C ALA A 222 22.28 12.50 2.26
N ARG A 223 23.37 13.27 2.33
CA ARG A 223 23.27 14.74 2.49
C ARG A 223 22.67 15.41 1.24
N ASP A 224 22.87 14.78 0.08
CA ASP A 224 22.34 15.21 -1.19
C ASP A 224 22.16 14.01 -2.13
N LEU A 225 20.91 13.53 -2.25
CA LEU A 225 20.48 12.45 -3.14
C LEU A 225 20.78 12.74 -4.61
N THR A 226 20.83 14.01 -5.02
CA THR A 226 21.08 14.39 -6.42
C THR A 226 22.53 14.10 -6.86
N LYS A 227 23.42 13.79 -5.91
CA LYS A 227 24.79 13.31 -6.20
C LYS A 227 24.86 11.84 -6.58
N PHE A 228 23.79 11.08 -6.37
CA PHE A 228 23.73 9.64 -6.61
C PHE A 228 22.95 9.37 -7.89
N LYS A 229 23.62 8.77 -8.88
CA LYS A 229 23.03 8.52 -10.19
C LYS A 229 21.83 7.58 -10.08
N GLY A 230 20.69 7.99 -10.64
CA GLY A 230 19.44 7.22 -10.60
C GLY A 230 18.58 7.48 -9.36
N LEU A 231 19.07 8.27 -8.39
CA LEU A 231 18.32 8.67 -7.20
C LEU A 231 17.86 10.13 -7.25
N GLU A 232 18.10 10.85 -8.34
CA GLU A 232 17.81 12.29 -8.47
C GLU A 232 16.31 12.58 -8.37
N PHE A 233 15.48 11.64 -8.82
CA PHE A 233 14.01 11.73 -8.75
C PHE A 233 13.45 11.12 -7.46
N LYS A 234 14.30 10.66 -6.55
CA LYS A 234 13.88 10.06 -5.27
C LYS A 234 13.84 11.06 -4.14
N THR A 235 14.10 12.33 -4.41
CA THR A 235 13.97 13.42 -3.43
C THR A 235 12.51 13.69 -3.07
N LEU A 236 12.29 14.32 -1.91
CA LEU A 236 10.99 14.85 -1.52
C LEU A 236 10.80 16.23 -2.14
N ARG A 237 9.73 16.40 -2.90
CA ARG A 237 9.38 17.70 -3.50
C ARG A 237 8.20 18.30 -2.76
N ILE A 238 8.35 19.53 -2.27
CA ILE A 238 7.28 20.28 -1.62
C ILE A 238 6.91 21.49 -2.47
N ILE A 239 5.62 21.63 -2.78
CA ILE A 239 5.07 22.74 -3.58
C ILE A 239 4.02 23.45 -2.76
N LEU A 240 4.15 24.78 -2.62
CA LEU A 240 3.16 25.62 -1.95
C LEU A 240 2.34 26.35 -3.01
N TYR A 241 1.01 26.21 -2.93
CA TYR A 241 0.07 26.93 -3.76
C TYR A 241 -0.61 28.02 -2.95
N LYS A 242 -0.78 29.20 -3.56
CA LYS A 242 -1.46 30.32 -2.88
C LYS A 242 -2.95 30.08 -2.66
N ASP A 243 -3.56 29.29 -3.54
CA ASP A 243 -5.00 29.02 -3.52
C ASP A 243 -5.28 27.51 -3.68
N LYS A 244 -6.53 27.13 -3.93
CA LYS A 244 -7.00 25.75 -4.04
C LYS A 244 -6.58 25.06 -5.34
N ASN A 245 -6.08 25.85 -6.31
CA ASN A 245 -5.73 25.41 -7.66
C ASN A 245 -4.20 25.45 -7.88
N ARG A 246 -3.74 24.87 -8.98
CA ARG A 246 -2.32 24.74 -9.31
C ARG A 246 -1.76 25.90 -10.15
N ILE A 247 -2.46 27.03 -10.25
CA ILE A 247 -2.09 28.14 -11.15
C ILE A 247 -0.93 28.95 -10.55
N GLU A 248 -1.06 29.37 -9.29
CA GLU A 248 -0.05 30.19 -8.60
C GLU A 248 0.71 29.34 -7.56
N ALA A 249 1.85 28.81 -7.98
CA ALA A 249 2.81 28.14 -7.11
C ALA A 249 3.91 29.12 -6.65
N HIS A 250 4.28 29.02 -5.38
CA HIS A 250 5.56 29.54 -4.91
C HIS A 250 6.72 28.74 -5.54
N PRO A 251 7.96 29.25 -5.47
CA PRO A 251 9.13 28.50 -5.90
C PRO A 251 9.14 27.10 -5.29
N GLU A 252 9.35 26.11 -6.15
CA GLU A 252 9.45 24.72 -5.76
C GLU A 252 10.63 24.50 -4.81
N LEU A 253 10.39 23.71 -3.76
CA LEU A 253 11.41 23.30 -2.82
C LEU A 253 11.66 21.82 -2.98
N ASN A 254 12.85 21.49 -3.47
CA ASN A 254 13.31 20.12 -3.62
C ASN A 254 14.27 19.78 -2.48
N PHE A 255 13.82 18.93 -1.56
CA PHE A 255 14.61 18.48 -0.41
C PHE A 255 15.51 17.34 -0.85
N LYS A 256 16.81 17.60 -0.79
CA LYS A 256 17.83 16.70 -1.35
C LYS A 256 18.32 15.68 -0.33
N GLU A 257 17.97 15.86 0.94
CA GLU A 257 18.37 14.99 2.02
C GLU A 257 17.74 13.59 1.87
N GLY A 258 18.43 12.58 2.39
CA GLY A 258 17.90 11.24 2.57
C GLY A 258 16.70 11.23 3.52
N TYR A 259 15.88 10.19 3.40
CA TYR A 259 14.59 10.08 4.07
C TYR A 259 14.69 10.06 5.58
N ALA A 260 15.70 9.40 6.16
CA ALA A 260 15.86 9.33 7.60
C ALA A 260 16.50 10.60 8.15
N CYS A 261 17.64 11.03 7.58
CA CYS A 261 18.33 12.23 8.06
C CYS A 261 17.55 13.53 7.82
N GLY A 262 16.73 13.60 6.77
CA GLY A 262 15.90 14.76 6.46
C GLY A 262 14.50 14.74 7.08
N PHE A 263 14.05 13.63 7.67
CA PHE A 263 12.64 13.44 8.04
C PHE A 263 12.09 14.56 8.92
N GLU A 264 12.80 14.87 10.01
CA GLU A 264 12.38 15.89 10.97
C GLU A 264 12.33 17.28 10.33
N HIS A 265 13.30 17.59 9.47
CA HIS A 265 13.30 18.84 8.69
C HIS A 265 12.08 18.92 7.76
N PHE A 266 11.70 17.82 7.11
CA PHE A 266 10.51 17.78 6.24
C PHE A 266 9.23 18.04 7.02
N ILE A 267 9.09 17.42 8.20
CA ILE A 267 7.93 17.59 9.07
C ILE A 267 7.86 19.03 9.59
N GLN A 268 8.96 19.54 10.16
CA GLN A 268 9.05 20.91 10.64
C GLN A 268 8.62 21.89 9.55
N PHE A 269 9.15 21.73 8.33
CA PHE A 269 8.81 22.60 7.22
C PHE A 269 7.30 22.56 6.88
N ILE A 270 6.70 21.36 6.78
CA ILE A 270 5.26 21.23 6.49
C ILE A 270 4.42 21.88 7.61
N MET A 271 4.79 21.67 8.87
CA MET A 271 4.05 22.20 10.02
C MET A 271 4.15 23.73 10.11
N GLU A 272 5.32 24.31 9.86
CA GLU A 272 5.53 25.76 9.82
C GLU A 272 4.70 26.42 8.72
N ARG A 273 4.55 25.78 7.55
CA ARG A 273 3.79 26.33 6.41
C ARG A 273 2.29 26.16 6.51
N THR A 274 1.82 25.32 7.44
CA THR A 274 0.40 24.97 7.57
C THR A 274 -0.22 25.49 8.86
N SER A 275 0.59 25.95 9.81
CA SER A 275 0.12 26.55 11.05
C SER A 275 -0.49 27.93 10.81
N ILE A 276 -1.55 28.24 11.55
CA ILE A 276 -2.27 29.52 11.47
C ILE A 276 -2.09 30.30 12.77
N GLU A 277 -1.95 31.62 12.66
CA GLU A 277 -2.00 32.50 13.84
C GLU A 277 -3.46 32.70 14.28
N VAL A 278 -3.75 32.37 15.54
CA VAL A 278 -5.04 32.61 16.18
C VAL A 278 -4.84 33.65 17.27
N ILE A 279 -5.65 34.72 17.24
CA ILE A 279 -5.63 35.75 18.28
C ILE A 279 -6.68 35.39 19.33
N GLU A 280 -6.25 34.91 20.50
CA GLU A 280 -7.14 34.70 21.64
C GLU A 280 -6.96 35.80 22.68
N LYS A 281 -7.98 36.66 22.81
CA LYS A 281 -8.19 37.75 23.79
C LYS A 281 -7.07 38.81 23.88
N VAL A 282 -5.82 38.42 24.16
CA VAL A 282 -4.64 39.29 24.36
C VAL A 282 -3.35 38.72 23.76
N PHE A 283 -3.24 37.39 23.55
CA PHE A 283 -2.02 36.75 23.05
C PHE A 283 -2.23 36.16 21.65
N ARG A 284 -1.19 36.22 20.82
CA ARG A 284 -1.13 35.50 19.55
C ARG A 284 -0.62 34.09 19.82
N GLU A 285 -1.40 33.09 19.44
CA GLU A 285 -1.01 31.68 19.53
C GLU A 285 -0.93 31.09 18.11
N ILE A 286 0.16 30.39 17.82
CA ILE A 286 0.31 29.65 16.57
C ILE A 286 -0.35 28.28 16.77
N ARG A 287 -1.41 28.00 16.03
CA ARG A 287 -2.14 26.74 16.10
C ARG A 287 -1.91 25.92 14.84
N ALA A 288 -1.45 24.68 15.02
CA ALA A 288 -1.31 23.72 13.93
C ALA A 288 -2.68 23.40 13.31
N SER A 289 -2.80 23.53 11.98
CA SER A 289 -4.03 23.19 11.24
C SER A 289 -4.26 21.69 11.12
N TYR A 290 -3.21 20.91 11.30
CA TYR A 290 -3.18 19.45 11.16
C TYR A 290 -2.48 18.84 12.38
N PRO A 291 -2.89 17.64 12.86
CA PRO A 291 -2.12 16.93 13.86
C PRO A 291 -0.76 16.53 13.28
N GLU A 292 0.31 16.86 13.98
CA GLU A 292 1.67 16.51 13.55
C GLU A 292 1.81 15.00 13.33
N ARG A 293 1.22 14.19 14.23
CA ARG A 293 1.19 12.72 14.10
C ARG A 293 0.61 12.26 12.76
N THR A 294 -0.47 12.89 12.28
CA THR A 294 -1.07 12.57 10.98
C THR A 294 -0.10 12.88 9.83
N VAL A 295 0.57 14.02 9.89
CA VAL A 295 1.55 14.42 8.86
C VAL A 295 2.76 13.49 8.87
N ARG A 296 3.29 13.14 10.06
CA ARG A 296 4.40 12.20 10.23
C ARG A 296 4.11 10.84 9.61
N GLU A 297 3.01 10.20 10.03
CA GLU A 297 2.67 8.86 9.57
C GLU A 297 2.39 8.81 8.06
N LEU A 298 1.68 9.81 7.52
CA LEU A 298 1.35 9.83 6.10
C LEU A 298 2.56 10.19 5.22
N LEU A 299 3.47 11.05 5.68
CA LEU A 299 4.70 11.35 4.97
C LEU A 299 5.65 10.14 4.97
N ALA A 300 5.86 9.52 6.14
CA ALA A 300 6.66 8.30 6.23
C ALA A 300 6.12 7.20 5.32
N ASN A 301 4.81 6.96 5.34
CA ASN A 301 4.18 5.98 4.46
C ASN A 301 4.40 6.30 2.98
N SER A 302 4.32 7.58 2.60
CA SER A 302 4.56 8.03 1.22
C SER A 302 6.01 7.76 0.78
N LEU A 303 6.99 7.99 1.66
CA LEU A 303 8.41 7.73 1.39
C LEU A 303 8.76 6.23 1.38
N ILE A 304 8.15 5.45 2.27
CA ILE A 304 8.45 4.02 2.45
C ILE A 304 7.78 3.16 1.36
N HIS A 305 6.52 3.44 1.01
CA HIS A 305 5.72 2.55 0.15
C HIS A 305 5.73 2.92 -1.34
N GLN A 306 6.55 3.91 -1.72
CA GLN A 306 6.74 4.31 -3.12
C GLN A 306 7.39 3.21 -3.97
N SER A 307 7.11 3.26 -5.28
CA SER A 307 7.87 2.51 -6.26
C SER A 307 9.24 3.16 -6.50
N LEU A 308 10.29 2.59 -5.90
CA LEU A 308 11.66 3.06 -6.10
C LEU A 308 12.18 2.77 -7.52
N TRP A 309 11.61 1.81 -8.23
CA TRP A 309 11.95 1.50 -9.62
C TRP A 309 11.38 2.50 -10.64
N GLN A 310 10.31 3.22 -10.29
CA GLN A 310 9.66 4.16 -11.20
C GLN A 310 10.49 5.44 -11.35
N GLY A 311 11.04 5.70 -12.54
CA GLY A 311 11.79 6.93 -12.83
C GLY A 311 10.89 8.12 -13.21
N GLY A 312 11.46 9.33 -13.14
CA GLY A 312 10.83 10.56 -13.65
C GLY A 312 9.71 11.14 -12.78
N THR A 313 9.44 10.55 -11.62
CA THR A 313 8.44 11.03 -10.66
C THR A 313 9.05 11.11 -9.27
N HIS A 314 8.63 12.12 -8.50
CA HIS A 314 9.05 12.35 -7.12
C HIS A 314 7.92 11.96 -6.16
N THR A 315 8.28 11.69 -4.90
CA THR A 315 7.29 11.84 -3.82
C THR A 315 7.04 13.33 -3.63
N MET A 316 5.77 13.74 -3.73
CA MET A 316 5.36 15.13 -3.74
C MET A 316 4.43 15.44 -2.56
N VAL A 317 4.67 16.57 -1.90
CA VAL A 317 3.77 17.18 -0.93
C VAL A 317 3.31 18.51 -1.51
N GLU A 318 2.05 18.59 -1.89
CA GLU A 318 1.42 19.79 -2.40
C GLU A 318 0.56 20.42 -1.29
N ILE A 319 0.91 21.62 -0.86
CA ILE A 319 0.18 22.36 0.19
C ILE A 319 -0.66 23.44 -0.49
N PHE A 320 -1.97 23.35 -0.33
CA PHE A 320 -2.95 24.31 -0.83
C PHE A 320 -3.54 25.11 0.33
N SER A 321 -4.28 26.17 0.01
CA SER A 321 -5.00 26.95 1.01
C SER A 321 -6.07 26.17 1.80
N ASP A 322 -6.49 25.00 1.31
CA ASP A 322 -7.57 24.21 1.91
C ASP A 322 -7.29 22.72 2.13
N ARG A 323 -6.08 22.24 1.83
CA ARG A 323 -5.66 20.84 1.99
C ARG A 323 -4.16 20.64 1.80
N ILE A 324 -3.67 19.48 2.25
CA ILE A 324 -2.37 18.92 1.87
C ILE A 324 -2.64 17.69 1.00
N GLU A 325 -1.96 17.57 -0.13
CA GLU A 325 -1.91 16.34 -0.93
C GLU A 325 -0.51 15.73 -0.85
N MET A 326 -0.39 14.49 -0.39
CA MET A 326 0.86 13.73 -0.45
C MET A 326 0.70 12.65 -1.52
N THR A 327 1.62 12.62 -2.49
CA THR A 327 1.58 11.71 -3.64
C THR A 327 2.88 10.96 -3.74
N ASN A 328 2.82 9.64 -3.76
CA ASN A 328 4.00 8.80 -3.99
C ASN A 328 3.87 7.99 -5.29
N PRO A 329 4.99 7.72 -5.98
CA PRO A 329 5.01 6.83 -7.16
C PRO A 329 4.51 5.41 -6.85
N GLY A 330 3.81 4.81 -7.80
CA GLY A 330 3.25 3.46 -7.72
C GLY A 330 1.82 3.42 -7.17
N ALA A 331 0.95 2.62 -7.81
CA ALA A 331 -0.37 2.28 -7.29
C ALA A 331 -0.25 1.58 -5.92
N PRO A 332 -1.26 1.58 -5.05
CA PRO A 332 -1.15 0.86 -3.77
C PRO A 332 -1.26 -0.65 -3.98
N LEU A 333 -0.55 -1.43 -3.15
CA LEU A 333 -0.58 -2.90 -3.17
C LEU A 333 -1.88 -3.47 -2.55
N VAL A 334 -2.55 -2.67 -1.74
CA VAL A 334 -3.80 -2.99 -1.05
C VAL A 334 -4.87 -2.04 -1.56
N ASP A 335 -6.14 -2.48 -1.53
CA ASP A 335 -7.26 -1.58 -1.82
C ASP A 335 -7.29 -0.38 -0.86
N VAL A 336 -7.60 0.81 -1.36
CA VAL A 336 -7.59 2.04 -0.56
C VAL A 336 -8.62 2.04 0.58
N ASN A 337 -9.72 1.29 0.44
CA ASN A 337 -10.71 1.14 1.52
C ASN A 337 -10.22 0.16 2.59
N ARG A 338 -9.22 -0.65 2.26
CA ARG A 338 -8.62 -1.66 3.13
C ARG A 338 -7.32 -1.19 3.79
N PHE A 339 -6.95 0.09 3.64
CA PHE A 339 -5.75 0.64 4.32
C PHE A 339 -5.84 0.59 5.84
N ILE A 340 -7.06 0.63 6.38
CA ILE A 340 -7.33 0.43 7.80
C ILE A 340 -7.46 -1.09 8.02
N ASP A 341 -6.77 -1.64 9.03
CA ASP A 341 -6.79 -3.05 9.46
C ASP A 341 -6.09 -4.10 8.55
N THR A 342 -5.64 -3.76 7.33
CA THR A 342 -4.90 -4.75 6.53
C THR A 342 -3.43 -4.83 6.95
N PRO A 343 -2.87 -6.04 7.16
CA PRO A 343 -1.44 -6.20 7.41
C PRO A 343 -0.61 -5.44 6.38
N PRO A 344 0.39 -4.65 6.83
CA PRO A 344 1.14 -3.79 5.92
C PRO A 344 1.90 -4.65 4.92
N LYS A 345 1.65 -4.46 3.62
CA LYS A 345 2.52 -4.94 2.55
C LYS A 345 3.43 -3.80 2.10
N SER A 346 4.72 -3.89 2.42
CA SER A 346 5.70 -2.90 1.99
C SER A 346 6.44 -3.36 0.74
N ARG A 347 6.64 -2.45 -0.21
CA ARG A 347 7.56 -2.66 -1.34
C ARG A 347 9.02 -2.64 -0.90
N ASN A 348 9.30 -1.93 0.18
CA ASN A 348 10.64 -1.61 0.63
C ASN A 348 10.76 -2.01 2.10
N GLU A 349 10.73 -3.31 2.38
CA GLU A 349 10.70 -3.85 3.74
C GLU A 349 11.90 -3.39 4.59
N LYS A 350 13.12 -3.45 4.04
CA LYS A 350 14.33 -2.99 4.75
C LYS A 350 14.24 -1.51 5.14
N ILE A 351 13.75 -0.65 4.24
CA ILE A 351 13.54 0.78 4.53
C ILE A 351 12.48 0.95 5.62
N ALA A 352 11.36 0.22 5.52
CA ALA A 352 10.28 0.27 6.52
C ALA A 352 10.78 -0.15 7.91
N ILE A 353 11.59 -1.22 7.97
CA ILE A 353 12.16 -1.73 9.22
C ILE A 353 13.07 -0.68 9.85
N LEU A 354 13.99 -0.10 9.07
CA LEU A 354 14.93 0.90 9.57
C LEU A 354 14.24 2.20 9.99
N MET A 355 13.31 2.72 9.19
CA MET A 355 12.55 3.94 9.54
C MET A 355 11.79 3.78 10.86
N HIS A 356 11.30 2.58 11.16
CA HIS A 356 10.67 2.29 12.45
C HIS A 356 11.67 2.08 13.58
N GLN A 357 12.81 1.41 13.33
CA GLN A 357 13.88 1.31 14.32
C GLN A 357 14.44 2.69 14.72
N PHE A 358 14.32 3.68 13.84
CA PHE A 358 14.65 5.08 14.08
C PHE A 358 13.52 5.90 14.71
N ASP A 359 12.42 5.26 15.12
CA ASP A 359 11.22 5.91 15.68
C ASP A 359 10.60 7.01 14.78
N LEU A 360 10.82 6.92 13.45
CA LEU A 360 10.28 7.87 12.48
C LEU A 360 8.86 7.50 12.03
N CYS A 361 8.50 6.22 12.13
CA CYS A 361 7.17 5.69 11.86
C CYS A 361 6.89 4.40 12.61
N GLU A 362 5.64 3.93 12.58
CA GLU A 362 5.24 2.68 13.20
C GLU A 362 5.20 1.52 12.19
N LEU A 363 5.91 0.41 12.46
CA LEU A 363 5.68 -0.87 11.80
C LEU A 363 4.44 -1.54 12.41
N ARG A 364 3.61 -2.21 11.57
CA ARG A 364 2.44 -3.09 11.87
C ARG A 364 1.10 -2.66 11.27
N GLY A 365 1.08 -1.71 10.34
CA GLY A 365 -0.16 -1.26 9.69
C GLY A 365 -0.94 -0.24 10.52
N SER A 366 -0.55 -0.01 11.78
CA SER A 366 -1.16 0.98 12.66
C SER A 366 -0.85 2.43 12.32
N GLY A 367 0.10 2.70 11.42
CA GLY A 367 0.49 4.08 11.08
C GLY A 367 -0.68 4.87 10.47
N VAL A 368 -1.42 4.26 9.53
CA VAL A 368 -2.62 4.86 8.95
C VAL A 368 -3.72 5.01 10.02
N ASP A 369 -3.90 4.00 10.87
CA ASP A 369 -4.91 4.01 11.92
C ASP A 369 -4.68 5.16 12.91
N ARG A 370 -3.44 5.33 13.37
CA ARG A 370 -3.02 6.44 14.25
C ARG A 370 -3.16 7.80 13.58
N ALA A 371 -2.89 7.88 12.29
CA ALA A 371 -3.09 9.10 11.52
C ALA A 371 -4.57 9.50 11.48
N ILE A 372 -5.46 8.54 11.28
CA ILE A 372 -6.92 8.75 11.27
C ILE A 372 -7.43 9.03 12.69
N GLU A 373 -6.96 8.30 13.70
CA GLU A 373 -7.30 8.54 15.11
C GLU A 373 -6.96 9.99 15.53
N ALA A 374 -5.79 10.49 15.13
CA ALA A 374 -5.39 11.87 15.39
C ALA A 374 -6.29 12.89 14.65
N VAL A 375 -6.72 12.58 13.42
CA VAL A 375 -7.72 13.37 12.69
C VAL A 375 -9.06 13.39 13.43
N GLU A 376 -9.53 12.25 13.94
CA GLU A 376 -10.80 12.17 14.67
C GLU A 376 -10.75 12.97 15.98
N LYS A 377 -9.66 12.86 16.75
CA LYS A 377 -9.44 13.64 17.98
C LYS A 377 -9.42 15.15 17.71
N ALA A 378 -8.89 15.56 16.57
CA ALA A 378 -8.88 16.95 16.14
C ALA A 378 -10.19 17.41 15.45
N ILE A 379 -11.17 16.51 15.29
CA ILE A 379 -12.46 16.75 14.60
C ILE A 379 -12.22 17.31 13.18
N LEU A 380 -11.26 16.73 12.48
CA LEU A 380 -10.96 17.07 11.09
C LEU A 380 -11.78 16.21 10.11
N PRO A 381 -11.97 16.67 8.86
CA PRO A 381 -12.50 15.82 7.81
C PRO A 381 -11.59 14.60 7.61
N ALA A 382 -12.20 13.42 7.40
CA ALA A 382 -11.47 12.18 7.15
C ALA A 382 -10.53 12.31 5.93
N PRO A 383 -9.27 11.84 6.03
CA PRO A 383 -8.34 11.79 4.90
C PRO A 383 -8.95 11.05 3.71
N LYS A 384 -8.65 11.51 2.50
CA LYS A 384 -9.08 10.86 1.25
C LYS A 384 -7.90 10.13 0.63
N PHE A 385 -7.97 8.81 0.56
CA PHE A 385 -7.02 7.98 -0.18
C PHE A 385 -7.50 7.83 -1.62
N ILE A 386 -6.58 8.03 -2.56
CA ILE A 386 -6.84 8.01 -4.00
C ILE A 386 -5.81 7.09 -4.65
N LYS A 387 -6.30 6.14 -5.44
CA LYS A 387 -5.51 5.28 -6.30
C LYS A 387 -5.52 5.84 -7.72
N GLY A 388 -4.34 6.09 -8.28
CA GLY A 388 -4.15 6.22 -9.72
C GLY A 388 -3.46 4.99 -10.29
N ASP A 389 -3.32 4.93 -11.62
CA ASP A 389 -2.67 3.80 -12.30
C ASP A 389 -1.20 3.64 -11.89
N PHE A 390 -0.52 4.76 -11.66
CA PHE A 390 0.93 4.80 -11.37
C PHE A 390 1.28 5.63 -10.14
N TYR A 391 0.30 5.92 -9.28
CA TYR A 391 0.52 6.69 -8.05
C TYR A 391 -0.50 6.37 -6.96
N THR A 392 -0.10 6.65 -5.72
CA THR A 392 -0.98 6.68 -4.56
C THR A 392 -1.00 8.11 -4.02
N LYS A 393 -2.18 8.61 -3.67
CA LYS A 393 -2.33 9.96 -3.13
C LYS A 393 -3.19 9.94 -1.88
N VAL A 394 -2.76 10.66 -0.85
CA VAL A 394 -3.57 10.97 0.34
C VAL A 394 -3.82 12.46 0.41
N VAL A 395 -5.07 12.84 0.69
CA VAL A 395 -5.49 14.23 0.86
C VAL A 395 -5.95 14.45 2.29
N ILE A 396 -5.35 15.42 2.97
CA ILE A 396 -5.65 15.80 4.35
C ILE A 396 -6.29 17.18 4.34
N TYR A 397 -7.38 17.36 5.07
CA TYR A 397 -8.13 18.61 5.11
C TYR A 397 -7.99 19.29 6.48
N PRO A 398 -7.89 20.63 6.52
CA PRO A 398 -7.93 21.37 7.77
C PRO A 398 -9.37 21.34 8.32
N LYS A 399 -9.58 21.96 9.48
CA LYS A 399 -10.89 21.96 10.13
C LYS A 399 -11.95 22.57 9.22
N LYS A 400 -13.02 21.80 8.95
CA LYS A 400 -14.21 22.26 8.21
C LYS A 400 -15.41 22.14 9.12
N THR A 401 -16.35 23.09 9.01
CA THR A 401 -17.65 22.94 9.65
C THR A 401 -18.44 21.86 8.96
N PHE A 402 -19.42 21.28 9.66
CA PHE A 402 -20.28 20.25 9.08
C PHE A 402 -20.94 20.73 7.77
N ALA A 403 -21.37 22.00 7.70
CA ALA A 403 -21.99 22.59 6.51
C ALA A 403 -21.05 22.66 5.30
N GLN A 404 -19.74 22.79 5.53
CA GLN A 404 -18.71 22.85 4.48
C GLN A 404 -18.31 21.45 3.97
N MET A 405 -18.64 20.38 4.70
CA MET A 405 -18.34 19.02 4.29
C MET A 405 -19.34 18.54 3.23
N SER A 406 -18.82 17.96 2.15
CA SER A 406 -19.65 17.32 1.13
C SER A 406 -20.31 16.05 1.69
N LYS A 407 -21.30 15.52 0.95
CA LYS A 407 -21.91 14.23 1.28
C LYS A 407 -20.86 13.11 1.34
N GLU A 408 -19.96 13.07 0.37
CA GLU A 408 -18.89 12.06 0.31
C GLU A 408 -17.91 12.17 1.49
N ASP A 409 -17.58 13.38 1.93
CA ASP A 409 -16.70 13.58 3.09
C ASP A 409 -17.32 13.01 4.37
N ARG A 410 -18.63 13.19 4.54
CA ARG A 410 -19.38 12.67 5.70
C ARG A 410 -19.49 11.15 5.67
N ILE A 411 -19.73 10.57 4.49
CA ILE A 411 -19.75 9.11 4.30
C ILE A 411 -18.37 8.52 4.60
N ARG A 412 -17.29 9.13 4.08
CA ARG A 412 -15.91 8.70 4.35
C ARG A 412 -15.56 8.79 5.83
N ALA A 413 -15.95 9.88 6.50
CA ALA A 413 -15.81 10.05 7.94
C ALA A 413 -16.52 8.94 8.74
N CYS A 414 -17.75 8.60 8.35
CA CYS A 414 -18.51 7.51 8.95
C CYS A 414 -17.82 6.15 8.75
N TYR A 415 -17.37 5.87 7.53
CA TYR A 415 -16.68 4.61 7.22
C TYR A 415 -15.38 4.44 8.02
N GLN A 416 -14.51 5.45 8.01
CA GLN A 416 -13.22 5.37 8.73
C GLN A 416 -13.41 5.27 10.25
N HIS A 417 -14.38 6.00 10.82
CA HIS A 417 -14.74 5.86 12.24
C HIS A 417 -15.23 4.44 12.56
N CYS A 418 -16.04 3.85 11.67
CA CYS A 418 -16.50 2.49 11.81
C CYS A 418 -15.35 1.47 11.80
N CYS A 419 -14.37 1.68 10.92
CA CYS A 419 -13.18 0.83 10.84
C CYS A 419 -12.35 0.93 12.13
N LEU A 420 -12.08 2.14 12.62
CA LEU A 420 -11.35 2.32 13.89
C LEU A 420 -12.06 1.63 15.06
N LYS A 421 -13.38 1.82 15.19
CA LYS A 421 -14.16 1.18 16.25
C LYS A 421 -14.10 -0.36 16.18
N TYR A 422 -14.13 -0.91 14.97
CA TYR A 422 -14.02 -2.34 14.77
C TYR A 422 -12.64 -2.87 15.20
N MET A 423 -11.56 -2.13 14.91
CA MET A 423 -10.20 -2.49 15.34
C MET A 423 -10.04 -2.47 16.85
N ASP A 424 -10.74 -1.57 17.54
CA ASP A 424 -10.80 -1.52 19.00
C ASP A 424 -11.66 -2.66 19.61
N ASN A 425 -12.12 -3.62 18.80
CA ASN A 425 -13.13 -4.64 19.15
C ASN A 425 -14.49 -4.07 19.58
N GLU A 426 -14.72 -2.78 19.34
CA GLU A 426 -15.98 -2.09 19.55
C GLU A 426 -16.84 -2.14 18.28
N LYS A 427 -18.04 -1.54 18.36
CA LYS A 427 -18.92 -1.38 17.21
C LYS A 427 -19.31 0.08 17.15
N MET A 428 -19.40 0.62 15.93
CA MET A 428 -19.83 2.00 15.77
C MET A 428 -21.31 2.12 16.14
N THR A 429 -21.63 3.13 16.93
CA THR A 429 -23.02 3.50 17.26
C THR A 429 -23.32 4.89 16.73
N ASN A 430 -24.60 5.29 16.75
CA ASN A 430 -24.94 6.68 16.46
C ASN A 430 -24.23 7.63 17.45
N GLN A 431 -24.13 7.24 18.73
CA GLN A 431 -23.48 8.04 19.75
C GLN A 431 -21.99 8.22 19.46
N SER A 432 -21.25 7.14 19.21
CA SER A 432 -19.80 7.26 18.94
C SER A 432 -19.53 8.11 17.70
N PHE A 433 -20.34 7.97 16.65
CA PHE A 433 -20.20 8.78 15.44
C PHE A 433 -20.54 10.26 15.67
N ARG A 434 -21.53 10.57 16.53
CA ARG A 434 -21.82 11.96 16.93
C ARG A 434 -20.65 12.59 17.66
N GLU A 435 -20.05 11.88 18.60
CA GLU A 435 -18.86 12.33 19.36
C GLU A 435 -17.71 12.65 18.39
N ARG A 436 -17.43 11.75 17.45
CA ARG A 436 -16.42 11.95 16.38
C ARG A 436 -16.68 13.18 15.51
N MET A 437 -17.93 13.47 15.18
CA MET A 437 -18.30 14.60 14.32
C MET A 437 -18.53 15.91 15.10
N GLY A 438 -18.48 15.89 16.43
CA GLY A 438 -18.87 17.02 17.27
C GLY A 438 -20.34 17.41 17.14
N ILE A 439 -21.23 16.44 16.89
CA ILE A 439 -22.68 16.66 16.73
C ILE A 439 -23.36 16.58 18.11
N GLU A 440 -24.05 17.66 18.50
CA GLU A 440 -24.85 17.71 19.73
C GLU A 440 -25.93 16.61 19.78
N GLU A 441 -26.26 16.15 20.98
CA GLU A 441 -27.21 15.05 21.20
C GLU A 441 -28.60 15.29 20.59
N LYS A 442 -29.10 16.53 20.68
CA LYS A 442 -30.37 16.94 20.07
C LYS A 442 -30.41 16.78 18.54
N ASN A 443 -29.23 16.73 17.90
CA ASN A 443 -29.08 16.62 16.44
C ASN A 443 -28.79 15.18 15.96
N TYR A 444 -29.12 14.16 16.76
CA TYR A 444 -28.97 12.75 16.37
C TYR A 444 -29.59 12.34 15.02
N PRO A 445 -30.68 12.94 14.51
CA PRO A 445 -31.23 12.56 13.20
C PRO A 445 -30.24 12.83 12.05
N MET A 446 -29.35 13.83 12.21
CA MET A 446 -28.31 14.15 11.24
C MET A 446 -27.28 13.01 11.12
N ALA A 447 -26.80 12.50 12.25
CA ALA A 447 -25.91 11.35 12.29
C ALA A 447 -26.58 10.10 11.71
N SER A 448 -27.85 9.85 12.06
CA SER A 448 -28.63 8.74 11.51
C SER A 448 -28.75 8.79 9.99
N LYS A 449 -28.90 9.98 9.41
CA LYS A 449 -28.95 10.17 7.95
C LYS A 449 -27.64 9.77 7.29
N ILE A 450 -26.49 10.20 7.83
CA ILE A 450 -25.16 9.87 7.28
C ILE A 450 -24.89 8.36 7.38
N ILE A 451 -25.21 7.76 8.52
CA ILE A 451 -25.06 6.31 8.71
C ILE A 451 -25.89 5.56 7.67
N LYS A 452 -27.15 5.98 7.44
CA LYS A 452 -28.00 5.40 6.39
C LYS A 452 -27.42 5.59 4.99
N GLU A 453 -26.86 6.75 4.69
CA GLU A 453 -26.18 6.99 3.41
C GLU A 453 -24.93 6.12 3.24
N THR A 454 -24.21 5.84 4.33
CA THR A 454 -23.01 4.99 4.33
C THR A 454 -23.38 3.50 4.18
N LEU A 455 -24.48 3.07 4.79
CA LEU A 455 -25.08 1.74 4.56
C LEU A 455 -25.49 1.57 3.10
N ASN A 456 -26.18 2.56 2.53
CA ASN A 456 -26.59 2.53 1.12
C ASN A 456 -25.40 2.53 0.14
N ALA A 457 -24.26 3.10 0.55
CA ALA A 457 -23.02 3.06 -0.21
C ALA A 457 -22.27 1.71 -0.09
N GLY A 458 -22.76 0.77 0.74
CA GLY A 458 -22.16 -0.55 0.93
C GLY A 458 -20.86 -0.55 1.73
N LEU A 459 -20.53 0.54 2.42
CA LEU A 459 -19.26 0.69 3.15
C LEU A 459 -19.33 0.17 4.60
N ILE A 460 -20.53 0.09 5.18
CA ILE A 460 -20.77 -0.46 6.52
C ILE A 460 -21.96 -1.41 6.46
N LYS A 461 -22.09 -2.29 7.45
CA LYS A 461 -23.25 -3.16 7.64
C LYS A 461 -23.75 -3.12 9.08
N GLY A 462 -25.04 -3.39 9.27
CA GLY A 462 -25.63 -3.49 10.59
C GLY A 462 -25.18 -4.76 11.30
N TYR A 463 -24.88 -4.66 12.59
CA TYR A 463 -24.52 -5.79 13.43
C TYR A 463 -25.71 -6.14 14.36
N SER A 464 -26.22 -7.36 14.24
CA SER A 464 -27.28 -7.91 15.10
C SER A 464 -26.87 -9.31 15.57
N PRO A 465 -26.75 -9.56 16.89
CA PRO A 465 -26.36 -10.88 17.42
C PRO A 465 -27.29 -12.03 17.03
N ASP A 466 -28.58 -11.76 16.77
CA ASP A 466 -29.62 -12.81 16.67
C ASP A 466 -30.40 -12.83 15.34
N ASN A 467 -29.91 -12.21 14.25
CA ASN A 467 -30.62 -12.16 12.95
C ASN A 467 -32.07 -11.60 13.01
N ILE A 468 -32.45 -10.95 14.11
CA ILE A 468 -33.73 -10.25 14.22
C ILE A 468 -33.57 -8.89 13.55
N VAL A 469 -34.25 -8.72 12.42
CA VAL A 469 -34.29 -7.51 11.55
C VAL A 469 -35.04 -6.34 12.22
N LYS A 470 -34.79 -6.07 13.51
CA LYS A 470 -35.23 -4.85 14.18
C LYS A 470 -34.03 -3.93 14.28
N LYS A 471 -34.07 -2.82 13.51
CA LYS A 471 -33.11 -1.68 13.48
C LYS A 471 -31.79 -1.97 14.20
N ALA A 472 -30.76 -2.38 13.46
CA ALA A 472 -29.41 -2.53 14.00
C ALA A 472 -28.99 -1.24 14.73
N THR A 473 -28.62 -1.37 16.00
CA THR A 473 -28.17 -0.27 16.87
C THR A 473 -26.67 -0.02 16.75
N CYS A 474 -25.96 -1.00 16.19
CA CYS A 474 -24.52 -1.01 16.03
C CYS A 474 -24.15 -1.34 14.57
N TYR A 475 -23.01 -0.83 14.13
CA TYR A 475 -22.50 -0.96 12.77
C TYR A 475 -21.05 -1.41 12.79
N ILE A 476 -20.69 -2.21 11.79
CA ILE A 476 -19.33 -2.68 11.53
C ILE A 476 -18.97 -2.40 10.06
N PRO A 477 -17.68 -2.37 9.70
CA PRO A 477 -17.26 -2.27 8.30
C PRO A 477 -17.86 -3.40 7.47
N TYR A 478 -18.04 -3.18 6.16
CA TYR A 478 -18.64 -4.19 5.27
C TYR A 478 -17.91 -5.55 5.31
N TRP A 479 -16.61 -5.50 5.58
CA TRP A 479 -15.69 -6.64 5.61
C TRP A 479 -15.49 -7.29 6.99
N GLY A 480 -16.06 -6.71 8.06
CA GLY A 480 -15.94 -7.23 9.43
C GLY A 480 -16.97 -8.28 9.80
#